data_AF-A0A8I2FR16-F1
#
_entry.id   AF-A0A8I2FR16-F1
#
_cell.length_a   1.000
_cell.length_b   1.000
_cell.length_c   1.000
_cell.angle_alpha   90.00
_cell.angle_beta   90.00
_cell.angle_gamma   90.00
#
_symmetry.space_group_name_H-M   'P 1'
#
loop_
_entity.id
_entity.type
_entity.pdbx_description
1 polymer ?
#
loop_
_entity_poly.entity_id
_entity_poly.type
_entity_poly.pdbx_seq_one_letter_code
_entity_poly.pdbx_strand_id
1 'polypeptide(L)' 'MKCHICGGNLKSTRTDLPFKRDEKSIVIFKDLPIFQCENCQEYLIEDPVMEEVESIMAGVNPTAELEIVRYAA' A
#
# COMPACT_ATOMS: atom_id res chain seq x y z
N MET A 1 -13.24 8.49 9.25
CA MET A 1 -13.49 7.03 9.15
C MET A 1 -13.04 6.37 10.45
N LYS A 2 -13.65 5.25 10.86
CA LYS A 2 -13.29 4.54 12.11
C LYS A 2 -12.49 3.28 11.80
N CYS A 3 -11.48 2.98 12.62
CA CYS A 3 -10.70 1.76 12.51
C CYS A 3 -11.58 0.55 12.86
N HIS A 4 -11.63 -0.43 11.97
CA HIS A 4 -12.42 -1.65 12.16
C HIS A 4 -11.82 -2.58 13.23
N ILE A 5 -10.53 -2.41 13.57
CA ILE A 5 -9.82 -3.20 14.59
C ILE A 5 -10.07 -2.67 16.01
N CYS A 6 -9.95 -1.36 16.22
CA CYS A 6 -10.00 -0.77 17.58
C CYS A 6 -11.03 0.35 17.79
N GLY A 7 -11.78 0.76 16.76
CA GLY A 7 -12.72 1.88 16.84
C GLY A 7 -12.07 3.28 16.90
N GLY A 8 -10.74 3.36 16.81
CA GLY A 8 -9.99 4.61 16.76
C GLY A 8 -10.24 5.44 15.50
N ASN A 9 -9.74 6.68 15.49
CA ASN A 9 -9.81 7.54 14.30
C ASN A 9 -8.75 7.11 13.28
N LEU A 10 -9.14 7.13 12.02
CA LEU A 10 -8.24 6.97 10.87
C LEU A 10 -7.85 8.35 10.34
N LYS A 11 -6.56 8.54 10.09
CA LYS A 11 -5.96 9.75 9.53
C LYS A 11 -5.38 9.46 8.16
N SER A 12 -5.68 10.33 7.18
CA SER A 12 -5.05 10.25 5.86
C SER A 12 -3.56 10.60 5.97
N THR A 13 -2.70 9.75 5.42
CA THR A 13 -1.25 9.92 5.40
C THR A 13 -0.66 9.28 4.14
N ARG A 14 0.62 9.53 3.87
CA ARG A 14 1.38 8.86 2.81
C ARG A 14 2.52 8.08 3.44
N THR A 15 2.72 6.84 3.02
CA THR A 15 3.78 5.98 3.56
C THR A 15 4.30 5.02 2.48
N ASP A 16 5.33 4.27 2.82
CA ASP A 16 5.90 3.24 1.98
C ASP A 16 5.41 1.87 2.45
N LEU A 17 4.82 1.06 1.56
CA LEU A 17 4.31 -0.28 1.88
C LEU A 17 4.86 -1.35 0.93
N PRO A 18 5.31 -2.51 1.46
CA PRO A 18 5.70 -3.65 0.65
C PRO A 18 4.49 -4.51 0.24
N PHE A 19 4.47 -4.93 -1.01
CA PHE A 19 3.49 -5.86 -1.58
C PHE A 19 4.25 -7.07 -2.12
N LYS A 20 3.77 -8.27 -1.80
CA LYS A 20 4.27 -9.48 -2.45
C LYS A 20 3.61 -9.60 -3.81
N ARG A 21 4.42 -9.72 -4.85
CA ARG A 21 3.95 -10.08 -6.19
C ARG A 21 3.81 -11.59 -6.33
N ASP A 22 4.80 -12.32 -5.85
CA ASP A 22 4.83 -13.79 -5.80
C ASP A 22 5.68 -14.26 -4.61
N GLU A 23 6.04 -15.54 -4.56
CA GLU A 23 6.84 -16.11 -3.47
C GLU A 23 8.26 -15.54 -3.36
N LYS A 24 8.80 -15.00 -4.46
CA LYS A 24 10.20 -14.57 -4.59
C LYS A 24 10.35 -13.07 -4.87
N SER A 25 9.27 -12.39 -5.22
CA SER A 25 9.28 -10.98 -5.62
C SER A 25 8.48 -10.10 -4.66
N ILE A 26 9.12 -9.03 -4.17
CA ILE A 26 8.51 -7.97 -3.36
C ILE A 26 8.61 -6.63 -4.10
N VAL A 27 7.51 -5.89 -4.12
CA VAL A 27 7.44 -4.53 -4.66
C VAL A 27 7.15 -3.56 -3.53
N ILE A 28 8.01 -2.57 -3.33
CA ILE A 28 7.80 -1.50 -2.36
C ILE A 28 7.20 -0.31 -3.08
N PHE A 29 5.96 0.03 -2.74
CA PHE A 29 5.32 1.26 -3.18
C PHE A 29 5.67 2.38 -2.23
N LYS A 30 6.31 3.42 -2.75
CA LYS A 30 6.63 4.65 -2.02
C LYS A 30 5.55 5.69 -2.16
N ASP A 31 5.38 6.52 -1.13
CA ASP A 31 4.47 7.68 -1.16
C ASP A 31 3.00 7.30 -1.42
N LEU A 32 2.61 6.11 -0.97
CA LEU A 32 1.28 5.52 -1.17
C LEU A 32 0.26 6.20 -0.23
N PRO A 33 -0.85 6.76 -0.77
CA PRO A 33 -1.89 7.35 0.04
C PRO A 33 -2.66 6.26 0.79
N ILE A 34 -2.77 6.41 2.10
CA ILE A 34 -3.46 5.47 2.98
C ILE A 34 -4.21 6.20 4.10
N PHE A 35 -5.06 5.48 4.79
CA PHE A 35 -5.55 5.83 6.11
C PHE A 35 -4.81 5.03 7.18
N GLN A 36 -4.17 5.69 8.13
CA GLN A 36 -3.54 5.05 9.28
C GLN A 36 -4.32 5.33 10.56
N CYS A 37 -4.54 4.30 11.38
CA CYS A 37 -5.14 4.47 12.69
C CYS A 37 -4.15 5.14 13.65
N GLU A 38 -4.59 6.22 14.28
CA GLU A 38 -3.75 6.97 15.24
C GLU A 38 -3.50 6.19 16.55
N ASN A 39 -4.24 5.10 16.80
CA ASN A 39 -4.16 4.32 18.04
C ASN A 39 -3.42 3.00 17.88
N CYS A 40 -3.86 2.13 16.95
CA CYS A 40 -3.28 0.80 16.76
C CYS A 40 -2.37 0.69 15.51
N GLN A 41 -2.15 1.81 14.79
CA GLN A 41 -1.31 1.89 13.59
C GLN A 41 -1.78 1.05 12.39
N GLU A 42 -3.00 0.53 12.45
CA GLU A 42 -3.62 -0.21 11.34
C GLU A 42 -3.70 0.64 10.08
N TYR A 43 -3.40 0.01 8.93
CA TYR A 43 -3.51 0.63 7.63
C TYR A 43 -4.83 0.27 6.96
N LEU A 44 -5.40 1.24 6.26
CA LEU A 44 -6.51 1.03 5.37
C LEU A 44 -6.17 1.71 4.04
N ILE A 45 -6.22 0.93 2.98
CA ILE A 45 -6.03 1.39 1.61
C ILE A 45 -7.41 1.43 0.97
N GLU A 46 -7.74 2.53 0.30
CA GLU A 46 -9.02 2.66 -0.38
C GLU A 46 -9.03 1.86 -1.68
N ASP A 47 -10.20 1.37 -2.08
CA ASP A 47 -10.37 0.56 -3.30
C ASP A 47 -9.75 1.22 -4.55
N PRO A 48 -9.95 2.52 -4.83
CA PRO A 48 -9.33 3.16 -6.00
C PRO A 48 -7.80 3.19 -5.96
N VAL A 49 -7.22 3.25 -4.75
CA VAL A 49 -5.76 3.21 -4.57
C VAL A 49 -5.26 1.78 -4.80
N MET A 50 -6.00 0.77 -4.34
CA MET A 50 -5.66 -0.63 -4.57
C MET A 50 -5.76 -1.03 -6.05
N GLU A 51 -6.80 -0.57 -6.76
CA GLU A 51 -6.95 -0.79 -8.21
C GLU A 51 -5.73 -0.26 -8.98
N GLU A 52 -5.23 0.93 -8.59
CA GLU A 52 -4.04 1.52 -9.20
C GLU A 52 -2.75 0.76 -8.82
N VAL A 53 -2.64 0.30 -7.57
CA VAL A 53 -1.53 -0.57 -7.15
C VAL A 53 -1.49 -1.85 -8.00
N GLU A 54 -2.63 -2.49 -8.23
CA GLU A 54 -2.73 -3.69 -9.09
C GLU A 54 -2.32 -3.39 -10.54
N SER A 55 -2.77 -2.25 -11.09
CA SER A 55 -2.38 -1.77 -12.41
C SER A 55 -0.86 -1.59 -12.55
N ILE A 56 -0.24 -0.93 -11.57
CA ILE A 56 1.21 -0.72 -11.54
C ILE A 56 1.95 -2.06 -11.38
N MET A 57 1.45 -2.96 -10.52
CA MET A 57 2.05 -4.30 -10.31
C MET A 57 2.08 -5.14 -11.59
N ALA A 58 1.11 -4.98 -12.50
CA ALA A 58 1.10 -5.67 -13.78
C ALA A 58 2.28 -5.27 -14.70
N GLY A 59 2.85 -4.07 -14.51
CA GLY A 59 3.98 -3.55 -15.29
C GLY A 59 5.37 -3.82 -14.70
N VAL A 60 5.45 -4.30 -13.46
CA VAL A 60 6.70 -4.58 -12.72
C VAL A 60 7.49 -5.71 -13.40
N ASN A 61 8.82 -5.69 -13.30
CA ASN A 61 9.66 -6.72 -13.90
C ASN A 61 9.44 -8.10 -13.24
N PRO A 62 9.03 -9.16 -13.98
CA PRO A 62 8.80 -10.50 -13.43
C PRO A 62 10.04 -11.19 -12.85
N THR A 63 11.24 -10.73 -13.20
CA THR A 63 12.49 -11.35 -12.71
C THR A 63 13.10 -10.58 -11.55
N ALA A 64 12.50 -9.46 -11.12
CA ALA A 64 13.03 -8.68 -10.00
C ALA A 64 12.64 -9.34 -8.66
N GLU A 65 13.64 -9.61 -7.82
CA GLU A 65 13.42 -10.09 -6.45
C GLU A 65 12.90 -8.95 -5.54
N LEU A 66 13.38 -7.73 -5.79
CA LEU A 66 12.95 -6.52 -5.10
C LEU A 66 12.87 -5.36 -6.09
N GLU A 67 11.72 -4.71 -6.13
CA GLU A 67 11.51 -3.49 -6.93
C GLU A 67 10.95 -2.37 -6.05
N ILE A 68 11.36 -1.13 -6.31
CA ILE A 68 10.87 0.05 -5.59
C ILE A 68 10.22 0.97 -6.60
N VAL A 69 8.91 1.19 -6.44
CA VAL A 69 8.11 2.03 -7.32
C VAL A 69 7.57 3.20 -6.53
N ARG A 70 7.55 4.40 -7.11
CA ARG A 70 6.87 5.54 -6.51
C ARG A 70 5.43 5.59 -6.99
N TYR A 71 4.49 5.69 -6.06
CA TYR A 71 3.09 5.90 -6.39
C TYR A 71 2.92 7.30 -7.01
N ALA A 72 2.59 7.32 -8.30
CA ALA A 72 2.40 8.53 -9.10
C ALA A 72 1.09 8.40 -9.89
N ALA A 73 -0.02 8.30 -9.15
CA ALA A 73 -1.37 8.46 -9.68
C ALA A 73 -1.71 9.95 -9.85
#